data_AF-A0A5S4TCP1-F1
#
_entry.id   AF-A0A5S4TCP1-F1
#
_cell.length_a   1.000
_cell.length_b   1.000
_cell.length_c   1.000
_cell.angle_alpha   90.00
_cell.angle_beta   90.00
_cell.angle_gamma   90.00
#
_symmetry.space_group_name_H-M   'P 1'
#
loop_
_entity.id
_entity.type
_entity.pdbx_description
1 polymer ?
#
loop_
_entity_poly.entity_id
_entity_poly.type
_entity_poly.pdbx_seq_one_letter_code
_entity_poly.pdbx_strand_id
1 'polypeptide(L)'
;GLRDYQFLDSGQKKQIVNQLFKEKRKVTEKDIIHYLHNVDGYDGIELKGIEKQFNASLSTYHDLLKIIKNKEFMDDAKNEAILENIVHTLTIFEDREMIKQRLAQYDSLFDEKVIKALTRRHYTGWGKLSAKLINGICDKQTGKT
;
A
#
# COMPACT_ATOMS: atom_id res chain seq x y z
N GLY A 1 -35.27 -13.39 11.24
CA GLY A 1 -34.43 -12.48 12.03
C GLY A 1 -33.55 -11.73 11.07
N LEU A 2 -33.65 -10.40 11.04
CA LEU A 2 -32.77 -9.57 10.22
C LEU A 2 -31.33 -9.79 10.70
N ARG A 3 -30.48 -10.34 9.84
CA ARG A 3 -29.03 -10.29 10.03
C ARG A 3 -28.64 -8.89 9.54
N ASP A 4 -28.50 -7.95 10.47
CA ASP A 4 -28.05 -6.62 10.12
C ASP A 4 -26.59 -6.69 9.71
N TYR A 5 -26.32 -6.43 8.43
CA TYR A 5 -24.97 -6.32 7.91
C TYR A 5 -24.39 -4.97 8.33
N GLN A 6 -23.23 -5.01 8.98
CA GLN A 6 -22.49 -3.82 9.38
C GLN A 6 -21.28 -3.61 8.47
N PHE A 7 -21.06 -2.37 8.05
CA PHE A 7 -19.83 -2.00 7.35
C PHE A 7 -18.68 -1.87 8.35
N LEU A 8 -17.48 -2.24 7.92
CA LEU A 8 -16.26 -1.97 8.67
C LEU A 8 -16.09 -0.46 8.87
N ASP A 9 -15.83 -0.05 10.12
CA ASP A 9 -15.53 1.34 10.43
C ASP A 9 -14.12 1.74 9.98
N SER A 10 -13.79 3.02 10.12
CA SER A 10 -12.48 3.56 9.72
C SER A 10 -11.31 3.00 10.53
N GLY A 11 -11.53 2.71 11.82
CA GLY A 11 -10.51 2.12 12.70
C GLY A 11 -10.20 0.70 12.27
N GLN A 12 -11.23 -0.13 12.10
CA GLN A 12 -11.12 -1.51 11.61
C GLN A 12 -10.42 -1.55 10.25
N LYS A 13 -10.82 -0.70 9.30
CA LYS A 13 -10.16 -0.61 7.99
C LYS A 13 -8.67 -0.30 8.11
N LYS A 14 -8.31 0.69 8.93
CA LYS A 14 -6.90 1.08 9.14
C LYS A 14 -6.10 -0.06 9.74
N GLN A 15 -6.66 -0.78 10.71
CA GLN A 15 -5.97 -1.91 11.32
C GLN A 15 -5.86 -3.11 10.38
N ILE A 16 -6.89 -3.43 9.60
CA ILE A 16 -6.85 -4.45 8.56
C ILE A 16 -5.74 -4.15 7.55
N VAL A 17 -5.62 -2.89 7.10
CA VAL A 17 -4.54 -2.50 6.20
C VAL A 17 -3.17 -2.73 6.86
N ASN A 18 -2.99 -2.28 8.10
CA ASN A 18 -1.70 -2.36 8.79
C ASN A 18 -1.30 -3.78 9.23
N GLN A 19 -2.25 -4.61 9.65
CA GLN A 19 -2.00 -5.93 10.24
C GLN A 19 -2.11 -7.06 9.22
N LEU A 20 -2.89 -6.87 8.15
CA LEU A 20 -3.08 -7.89 7.12
C LEU A 20 -2.42 -7.49 5.80
N PHE A 21 -2.75 -6.33 5.22
CA PHE A 21 -2.24 -5.97 3.89
C PHE A 21 -0.75 -5.64 3.88
N LYS A 22 -0.21 -5.05 4.95
CA LYS A 22 1.24 -4.79 5.06
C LYS A 22 2.05 -6.03 5.42
N GLU A 23 1.42 -7.07 5.96
CA GLU A 23 2.09 -8.33 6.33
C GLU A 23 1.96 -9.41 5.25
N LYS A 24 0.82 -9.46 4.56
CA LYS A 24 0.50 -10.47 3.54
C LYS A 24 0.30 -9.80 2.17
N ARG A 25 0.95 -10.34 1.14
CA ARG A 25 0.73 -9.91 -0.26
C ARG A 25 -0.68 -10.21 -0.76
N LYS A 26 -1.31 -11.27 -0.27
CA LYS A 26 -2.68 -11.67 -0.60
C LYS A 26 -3.45 -11.84 0.70
N VAL A 27 -4.51 -11.08 0.86
CA VAL A 27 -5.39 -11.16 2.03
C VAL A 27 -6.63 -11.94 1.62
N THR A 28 -6.94 -12.99 2.35
CA THR A 28 -8.09 -13.87 2.11
C THR A 28 -9.26 -13.51 3.02
N GLU A 29 -10.45 -14.00 2.68
CA GLU A 29 -11.62 -13.89 3.55
C GLU A 29 -11.34 -14.45 4.95
N LYS A 30 -10.68 -15.61 5.01
CA LYS A 30 -10.30 -16.28 6.27
C LYS A 30 -9.39 -15.42 7.13
N ASP A 31 -8.48 -14.67 6.52
CA ASP A 31 -7.58 -13.78 7.26
C ASP A 31 -8.35 -12.67 7.98
N ILE A 32 -9.37 -12.11 7.32
CA ILE A 32 -10.21 -11.06 7.90
C ILE A 32 -11.10 -11.63 9.01
N ILE A 33 -11.76 -12.77 8.78
CA ILE A 33 -12.61 -13.41 9.80
C ILE A 33 -11.78 -13.74 11.04
N HIS A 34 -10.59 -14.32 10.86
CA HIS A 34 -9.68 -14.62 11.96
C HIS A 34 -9.22 -13.35 12.70
N TYR A 35 -8.96 -12.27 11.96
CA TYR A 35 -8.59 -10.98 12.54
C TYR A 35 -9.72 -10.38 13.38
N LEU A 36 -10.94 -10.29 12.82
CA LEU A 36 -12.11 -9.75 13.49
C LEU A 36 -12.50 -10.58 14.73
N HIS A 37 -12.34 -11.89 14.66
CA HIS A 37 -12.52 -12.76 15.82
C HIS A 37 -11.52 -12.42 16.94
N ASN A 38 -10.22 -12.36 16.62
CA ASN A 38 -9.19 -12.20 17.65
C ASN A 38 -9.09 -10.78 18.23
N VAL A 39 -9.35 -9.76 17.42
CA VAL A 39 -9.17 -8.35 17.82
C VAL A 39 -10.45 -7.73 18.33
N ASP A 40 -11.57 -7.97 17.64
CA ASP A 40 -12.85 -7.34 17.95
C ASP A 40 -13.83 -8.30 18.66
N GLY A 41 -13.47 -9.58 18.82
CA GLY A 41 -14.28 -10.57 19.53
C GLY A 41 -15.48 -11.09 18.73
N TYR A 42 -15.47 -10.97 17.40
CA TYR A 42 -16.57 -11.43 16.56
C TYR A 42 -16.58 -12.96 16.39
N ASP A 43 -17.68 -13.60 16.79
CA ASP A 43 -17.91 -15.03 16.60
C ASP A 43 -18.95 -15.31 15.50
N GLY A 44 -18.66 -16.30 14.65
CA GLY A 44 -19.63 -16.81 13.67
C GLY A 44 -20.06 -15.81 12.58
N ILE A 45 -19.20 -14.84 12.25
CA ILE A 45 -19.51 -13.80 11.26
C ILE A 45 -19.43 -14.31 9.81
N GLU A 46 -20.32 -13.79 8.96
CA GLU A 46 -20.32 -13.99 7.51
C GLU A 46 -19.83 -12.71 6.84
N LEU A 47 -18.74 -12.80 6.06
CA LEU A 47 -18.21 -11.64 5.35
C LEU A 47 -18.78 -11.57 3.93
N LYS A 48 -19.35 -10.41 3.57
CA LYS A 48 -19.89 -10.16 2.22
C LYS A 48 -19.11 -9.06 1.52
N GLY A 49 -19.07 -9.13 0.18
CA GLY A 49 -18.34 -8.19 -0.67
C GLY A 49 -16.91 -8.64 -1.00
N ILE A 50 -16.51 -9.82 -0.55
CA ILE A 50 -15.32 -10.54 -1.01
C ILE A 50 -15.76 -11.90 -1.53
N GLU A 51 -15.00 -12.48 -2.46
CA GLU A 51 -15.13 -13.90 -2.79
C GLU A 51 -14.20 -14.71 -1.88
N LYS A 52 -13.06 -15.20 -2.40
CA LYS A 52 -12.08 -15.95 -1.59
C LYS A 52 -10.96 -15.07 -1.05
N GLN A 53 -10.63 -14.01 -1.76
CA GLN A 53 -9.53 -13.10 -1.47
C GLN A 53 -9.79 -11.70 -2.05
N PHE A 54 -9.04 -10.72 -1.56
CA PHE A 54 -9.09 -9.39 -2.15
C PHE A 54 -8.43 -9.39 -3.53
N ASN A 55 -9.08 -8.70 -4.48
CA ASN A 55 -8.51 -8.44 -5.80
C ASN A 55 -7.41 -7.38 -5.74
N ALA A 56 -7.50 -6.45 -4.79
CA ALA A 56 -6.48 -5.44 -4.51
C ALA A 56 -5.41 -6.00 -3.56
N SER A 57 -4.17 -5.51 -3.72
CA SER A 57 -3.05 -5.83 -2.85
C SER A 57 -2.06 -4.68 -2.78
N LEU A 58 -1.24 -4.64 -1.73
CA LEU A 58 -0.14 -3.68 -1.60
C LEU A 58 1.16 -4.26 -2.19
N SER A 59 1.11 -4.78 -3.42
CA SER A 59 2.25 -5.45 -4.06
C SER A 59 3.52 -4.59 -4.08
N THR A 60 3.39 -3.33 -4.49
CA THR A 60 4.49 -2.35 -4.54
C THR A 60 5.11 -2.11 -3.16
N TYR A 61 4.28 -2.00 -2.11
CA TYR A 61 4.77 -1.87 -0.74
C TYR A 61 5.66 -3.06 -0.35
N HIS A 62 5.20 -4.29 -0.63
CA HIS A 62 5.97 -5.51 -0.35
C HIS A 62 7.24 -5.64 -1.20
N ASP A 63 7.21 -5.15 -2.43
CA ASP A 63 8.39 -5.15 -3.31
C ASP A 63 9.45 -4.16 -2.83
N LEU A 64 9.05 -2.94 -2.48
CA LEU A 64 9.93 -1.91 -1.95
C LEU A 64 10.45 -2.27 -0.55
N LEU A 65 9.61 -2.78 0.35
CA LEU A 65 10.02 -3.23 1.67
C LEU A 65 11.10 -4.31 1.61
N LYS A 66 11.01 -5.25 0.64
CA LYS A 66 12.04 -6.27 0.43
C LYS A 66 13.39 -5.69 -0.01
N ILE A 67 13.36 -4.55 -0.69
CA ILE A 67 14.55 -3.88 -1.24
C ILE A 67 15.17 -2.94 -0.20
N ILE A 68 14.36 -2.04 0.35
CA ILE A 68 14.76 -1.00 1.31
C ILE A 68 15.02 -1.62 2.70
N LYS A 69 14.29 -2.68 3.06
CA LYS A 69 14.41 -3.41 4.35
C LYS A 69 14.27 -2.52 5.58
N ASN A 70 13.56 -1.41 5.46
CA ASN A 70 13.25 -0.51 6.56
C ASN A 70 11.74 -0.27 6.61
N LYS A 71 11.06 -0.95 7.54
CA LYS A 71 9.60 -0.85 7.69
C LYS A 71 9.18 0.52 8.23
N GLU A 72 9.95 1.09 9.17
CA GLU A 72 9.66 2.41 9.72
C GLU A 72 9.70 3.49 8.64
N PHE A 73 10.69 3.43 7.74
CA PHE A 73 10.76 4.32 6.59
C PHE A 73 9.54 4.17 5.66
N MET A 74 9.12 2.93 5.40
CA MET A 74 7.97 2.62 4.53
C MET A 74 6.62 3.04 5.14
N ASP A 75 6.52 3.06 6.47
CA ASP A 75 5.29 3.37 7.21
C ASP A 75 5.17 4.84 7.64
N ASP A 76 6.25 5.62 7.55
CA ASP A 76 6.23 7.06 7.85
C ASP A 76 5.61 7.86 6.69
N ALA A 77 4.50 8.55 6.99
CA ALA A 77 3.78 9.39 6.05
C ALA A 77 4.64 10.52 5.45
N LYS A 78 5.70 10.97 6.15
CA LYS A 78 6.63 11.98 5.62
C LYS A 78 7.38 11.50 4.38
N ASN A 79 7.54 10.19 4.22
CA ASN A 79 8.24 9.58 3.11
C ASN A 79 7.33 9.26 1.91
N GLU A 80 6.02 9.51 2.00
CA GLU A 80 5.05 9.25 0.93
C GLU A 80 5.50 9.86 -0.40
N ALA A 81 5.86 11.14 -0.41
CA ALA A 81 6.31 11.82 -1.62
C ALA A 81 7.60 11.22 -2.21
N ILE A 82 8.51 10.74 -1.36
CA ILE A 82 9.75 10.09 -1.80
C ILE A 82 9.43 8.75 -2.46
N LEU A 83 8.60 7.93 -1.80
CA LEU A 83 8.19 6.62 -2.29
C LEU A 83 7.42 6.73 -3.62
N GLU A 84 6.47 7.67 -3.72
CA GLU A 84 5.74 7.94 -4.96
C GLU A 84 6.67 8.38 -6.09
N ASN A 85 7.63 9.28 -5.82
CA ASN A 85 8.61 9.70 -6.82
C ASN A 85 9.53 8.55 -7.28
N ILE A 86 9.89 7.63 -6.37
CA ILE A 86 10.64 6.42 -6.72
C ILE A 86 9.80 5.54 -7.65
N VAL A 87 8.57 5.20 -7.27
CA VAL A 87 7.69 4.36 -8.09
C VAL A 87 7.44 5.01 -9.46
N HIS A 88 7.21 6.31 -9.48
CA HIS A 88 7.04 7.10 -10.70
C HIS A 88 8.27 7.00 -11.62
N THR A 89 9.48 7.18 -11.07
CA THR A 89 10.75 7.04 -11.81
C THR A 89 10.90 5.63 -12.36
N LEU A 90 10.61 4.60 -11.55
CA LEU A 90 10.67 3.19 -11.95
C LEU A 90 9.59 2.78 -12.97
N THR A 91 8.59 3.63 -13.20
CA THR A 91 7.50 3.40 -14.16
C THR A 91 7.71 4.16 -15.46
N ILE A 92 8.23 5.39 -15.40
CA ILE A 92 8.47 6.23 -16.59
C ILE A 92 9.66 5.77 -17.39
N PHE A 93 10.75 5.39 -16.71
CA PHE A 93 12.01 5.09 -17.38
C PHE A 93 12.19 3.58 -17.52
N GLU A 94 12.47 3.13 -18.73
CA GLU A 94 12.93 1.76 -19.01
C GLU A 94 14.47 1.66 -18.91
N ASP A 95 15.18 2.76 -19.17
CA ASP A 95 16.64 2.83 -19.13
C ASP A 95 17.16 2.88 -17.69
N ARG A 96 18.03 1.94 -17.34
CA ARG A 96 18.62 1.80 -16.01
C ARG A 96 19.55 2.96 -15.63
N GLU A 97 20.29 3.51 -16.59
CA GLU A 97 21.16 4.65 -16.32
C GLU A 97 20.33 5.90 -16.03
N MET A 98 19.21 6.10 -16.74
CA MET A 98 18.28 7.19 -16.44
C MET A 98 17.63 7.02 -15.06
N ILE A 99 17.19 5.81 -14.72
CA ILE A 99 16.68 5.52 -13.36
C ILE A 99 17.74 5.82 -12.31
N LYS A 100 18.98 5.35 -12.51
CA LYS A 100 20.08 5.56 -11.56
C LYS A 100 20.36 7.05 -11.35
N GLN A 101 20.43 7.83 -12.42
CA GLN A 101 20.62 9.29 -12.34
C GLN A 101 19.49 9.97 -11.56
N ARG A 102 18.24 9.57 -11.77
CA ARG A 102 17.08 10.10 -11.02
C ARG A 102 17.06 9.66 -9.56
N LEU A 103 17.51 8.45 -9.25
CA LEU A 103 17.59 7.93 -7.89
C LEU A 103 18.78 8.49 -7.09
N ALA A 104 19.81 9.04 -7.74
CA ALA A 104 20.99 9.60 -7.09
C ALA A 104 20.67 10.73 -6.08
N GLN A 105 19.53 11.42 -6.26
CA GLN A 105 19.07 12.42 -5.28
C GLN A 105 18.75 11.81 -3.89
N TYR A 106 18.63 10.48 -3.81
CA TYR A 106 18.35 9.74 -2.58
C TYR A 106 19.57 8.94 -2.07
N ASP A 107 20.77 9.19 -2.60
CA ASP A 107 22.01 8.50 -2.16
C ASP A 107 22.35 8.77 -0.68
N SER A 108 21.85 9.86 -0.10
CA SER A 108 21.97 10.15 1.34
C SER A 108 20.99 9.37 2.21
N LEU A 109 19.91 8.83 1.63
CA LEU A 109 18.85 8.10 2.32
C LEU A 109 19.00 6.59 2.20
N PHE A 110 19.57 6.11 1.10
CA PHE A 110 19.66 4.69 0.80
C PHE A 110 21.09 4.27 0.49
N ASP A 111 21.47 3.10 1.00
CA ASP A 111 22.75 2.47 0.65
C ASP A 111 22.83 2.17 -0.85
N GLU A 112 24.05 2.14 -1.39
CA GLU A 112 24.32 1.80 -2.79
C GLU A 112 23.70 0.44 -3.20
N LYS A 113 23.63 -0.52 -2.27
CA LYS A 113 22.98 -1.83 -2.49
C LYS A 113 21.48 -1.69 -2.74
N VAL A 114 20.81 -0.79 -2.01
CA VAL A 114 19.38 -0.51 -2.14
C VAL A 114 19.14 0.21 -3.46
N ILE A 115 19.91 1.27 -3.76
CA ILE A 115 19.82 1.99 -5.04
C ILE A 115 19.99 1.03 -6.22
N LYS A 116 21.03 0.20 -6.20
CA LYS A 116 21.29 -0.80 -7.24
C LYS A 116 20.16 -1.81 -7.41
N ALA A 117 19.49 -2.20 -6.32
CA ALA A 117 18.34 -3.09 -6.36
C ALA A 117 17.08 -2.38 -6.89
N LEU A 118 16.87 -1.11 -6.54
CA LEU A 118 15.78 -0.28 -7.08
C LEU A 118 15.94 -0.07 -8.58
N THR A 119 17.15 0.26 -9.06
CA THR A 119 17.43 0.46 -10.50
C THR A 119 17.14 -0.78 -11.36
N ARG A 120 17.12 -1.98 -10.77
CA ARG A 120 16.81 -3.23 -11.46
C ARG A 120 15.31 -3.53 -11.53
N ARG A 121 14.49 -2.80 -10.79
CA ARG A 121 13.03 -2.93 -10.81
C ARG A 121 12.46 -2.02 -11.88
N HIS A 122 11.45 -2.53 -12.56
CA HIS A 122 10.64 -1.76 -13.49
C HIS A 122 9.18 -2.06 -13.18
N TYR A 123 8.38 -1.01 -13.06
CA TYR A 123 6.93 -1.12 -13.02
C TYR A 123 6.38 -0.72 -14.37
N THR A 124 5.28 -1.35 -14.78
CA THR A 124 4.66 -1.09 -16.08
C THR A 124 3.17 -0.86 -15.90
N GLY A 125 2.61 -0.07 -16.82
CA GLY A 125 1.20 0.31 -16.79
C GLY A 125 0.92 1.56 -15.95
N TRP A 126 -0.21 2.20 -16.25
CA TRP A 126 -0.66 3.42 -15.60
C TRP A 126 -2.02 3.20 -14.95
N GLY A 127 -2.21 3.79 -13.77
CA GLY A 127 -3.52 3.88 -13.13
C GLY A 127 -4.49 4.72 -13.97
N LYS A 128 -5.79 4.50 -13.77
CA LYS A 128 -6.85 5.24 -14.48
C LYS A 128 -7.12 6.64 -13.91
N LEU A 129 -6.67 6.90 -12.69
CA LEU A 129 -6.98 8.11 -11.93
C LEU A 129 -5.67 8.81 -11.55
N SER A 130 -5.71 10.14 -11.49
CA SER A 130 -4.55 10.96 -11.10
C SER A 130 -4.41 11.06 -9.59
N ALA A 131 -3.19 11.31 -9.10
CA ALA A 131 -2.92 11.53 -7.68
C ALA A 131 -3.76 12.69 -7.10
N LYS A 132 -3.92 13.77 -7.88
CA LYS A 132 -4.76 14.92 -7.49
C LYS A 132 -6.21 14.52 -7.23
N LEU A 133 -6.77 13.60 -8.03
CA LEU A 133 -8.14 13.15 -7.86
C LEU A 133 -8.29 12.22 -6.63
N ILE A 134 -7.29 11.39 -6.35
CA ILE A 134 -7.35 10.39 -5.28
C ILE A 134 -7.10 11.01 -3.89
N ASN A 135 -6.11 11.90 -3.77
CA ASN A 135 -5.67 12.44 -2.47
C ASN A 135 -5.38 13.96 -2.49
N GLY A 136 -5.74 14.66 -3.57
CA GLY A 136 -5.44 16.11 -3.72
C GLY A 136 -6.64 17.04 -3.71
N ILE A 137 -7.87 16.51 -3.70
CA ILE A 137 -9.11 17.29 -3.64
C ILE A 137 -9.82 16.93 -2.35
N CYS A 138 -10.08 17.94 -1.50
CA CYS A 138 -10.86 17.77 -0.28
C CYS A 138 -12.31 18.21 -0.52
N ASP A 139 -13.24 17.55 0.16
CA ASP A 139 -14.61 18.02 0.24
C ASP A 139 -14.67 19.40 0.93
N LYS A 140 -15.44 20.33 0.36
CA LYS A 140 -15.48 21.73 0.80
C LYS A 140 -16.12 21.90 2.18
N GLN A 141 -17.00 21.00 2.59
CA GLN A 141 -17.75 21.11 3.84
C GLN A 141 -17.02 20.41 4.99
N THR A 142 -16.46 19.23 4.72
CA THR A 142 -15.84 18.38 5.74
C THR A 142 -14.32 18.49 5.78
N GLY A 143 -13.68 19.05 4.74
CA GLY A 143 -12.23 19.17 4.63
C GLY A 143 -11.49 17.84 4.49
N LYS A 144 -12.23 16.73 4.36
CA LYS A 144 -11.68 15.38 4.19
C LYS A 144 -11.41 15.11 2.71
N THR A 145 -10.29 14.46 2.42
CA THR A 145 -10.01 13.79 1.14
C THR A 145 -10.82 12.51 1.01
#